data_AF-A0A5S3QQJ8-F1
#
_entry.id   AF-A0A5S3QQJ8-F1
#
_cell.length_a   1.000
_cell.length_b   1.000
_cell.length_c   1.000
_cell.angle_alpha   90.00
_cell.angle_beta   90.00
_cell.angle_gamma   90.00
#
_symmetry.space_group_name_H-M   'P 1'
#
loop_
_entity.id
_entity.type
_entity.pdbx_description
1 polymer ?
#
loop_
_entity_poly.entity_id
_entity_poly.type
_entity_poly.pdbx_seq_one_letter_code
_entity_poly.pdbx_strand_id
1 'polypeptide(L)'
;MKEQFVVCAHAIHGNPYDGDTLWETLRIVENVTDKRPYSCFVDRGYRGHLATRYDVYIAGQKRGVTPSIKKKLKRRNAIEPIIGHMKQDSHLGLNRLKGKLGDKLNAVLAGVGQNCRKILAQLRLFYAWILYQLLAVKSAVQ
;
A
#
# COMPACT_ATOMS: atom_id res chain seq x y z
N MET A 1 -8.09 -8.99 8.77
CA MET A 1 -7.42 -8.55 7.52
C MET A 1 -5.93 -8.33 7.74
N LYS A 2 -5.08 -9.26 7.26
CA LYS A 2 -3.61 -9.08 7.25
C LYS A 2 -3.08 -8.51 5.93
N GLU A 3 -3.96 -8.21 4.98
CA GLU A 3 -3.56 -7.74 3.67
C GLU A 3 -3.26 -6.25 3.66
N GLN A 4 -2.31 -5.88 2.82
CA GLN A 4 -1.86 -4.52 2.63
C GLN A 4 -2.33 -4.09 1.24
N PHE A 5 -3.32 -3.20 1.22
CA PHE A 5 -3.84 -2.56 0.03
C PHE A 5 -3.15 -1.21 -0.17
N VAL A 6 -2.99 -0.83 -1.43
CA VAL A 6 -2.50 0.48 -1.82
C VAL A 6 -3.68 1.45 -1.80
N VAL A 7 -3.70 2.38 -0.85
CA VAL A 7 -4.78 3.36 -0.74
C VAL A 7 -4.53 4.56 -1.66
N CYS A 8 -3.27 4.99 -1.76
CA CYS A 8 -2.87 6.13 -2.56
C CYS A 8 -1.51 5.85 -3.19
N ALA A 9 -1.37 6.22 -4.47
CA ALA A 9 -0.11 6.25 -5.21
C ALA A 9 -0.17 7.45 -6.17
N HIS A 10 0.85 8.31 -6.16
CA HIS A 10 0.93 9.47 -7.05
C HIS A 10 2.39 9.77 -7.38
N ALA A 11 2.61 10.36 -8.55
CA ALA A 11 3.93 10.81 -8.98
C ALA A 11 4.18 12.24 -8.48
N ILE A 12 5.36 12.47 -7.91
CA ILE A 12 5.81 13.79 -7.48
C ILE A 12 7.03 14.17 -8.32
N HIS A 13 6.97 15.36 -8.92
CA HIS A 13 7.99 15.87 -9.84
C HIS A 13 8.87 16.90 -9.13
N GLY A 14 10.10 17.10 -9.61
CA GLY A 14 11.04 18.08 -9.04
C GLY A 14 11.95 17.54 -7.95
N ASN A 15 12.03 16.21 -7.80
CA ASN A 15 12.91 15.51 -6.85
C ASN A 15 12.85 16.08 -5.41
N PRO A 16 11.64 16.19 -4.82
CA PRO A 16 11.53 16.69 -3.45
C PRO A 16 12.14 15.70 -2.46
N TYR A 17 12.54 16.21 -1.30
CA TYR A 17 12.94 15.36 -0.19
C TYR A 17 11.73 14.59 0.35
N ASP A 18 11.90 13.30 0.65
CA ASP A 18 10.81 12.40 1.08
C ASP A 18 9.99 12.99 2.25
N GLY A 19 10.66 13.65 3.21
CA GLY A 19 9.99 14.31 4.33
C GLY A 19 8.93 15.33 3.91
N ASP A 20 9.17 16.05 2.82
CA ASP A 20 8.27 17.10 2.32
C ASP A 20 7.03 16.51 1.64
N THR A 21 7.14 15.27 1.15
CA THR A 21 6.06 14.57 0.43
C THR A 21 5.03 13.92 1.36
N LEU A 22 5.37 13.72 2.63
CA LEU A 22 4.54 12.98 3.59
C LEU A 22 3.22 13.69 3.86
N TRP A 23 3.25 15.00 4.06
CA TRP A 23 2.06 15.79 4.35
C TRP A 23 1.06 15.75 3.20
N GLU A 24 1.55 15.94 1.97
CA GLU A 24 0.72 15.89 0.78
C GLU A 24 0.09 14.50 0.60
N THR A 25 0.88 13.45 0.80
CA THR A 25 0.40 12.06 0.73
C THR A 25 -0.71 11.80 1.74
N LEU A 26 -0.54 12.20 3.00
CA LEU A 26 -1.54 12.00 4.05
C LEU A 26 -2.82 12.78 3.78
N ARG A 27 -2.71 14.00 3.25
CA ARG A 27 -3.85 14.81 2.82
C ARG A 27 -4.64 14.14 1.69
N ILE A 28 -3.95 13.59 0.69
CA ILE A 28 -4.61 12.85 -0.40
C ILE A 28 -5.33 11.61 0.16
N VAL A 29 -4.68 10.86 1.04
CA VAL A 29 -5.31 9.68 1.68
C VAL A 29 -6.58 10.07 2.44
N GLU A 30 -6.57 11.17 3.18
CA GLU A 30 -7.76 11.66 3.90
C GLU A 30 -8.88 12.03 2.93
N ASN A 31 -8.57 12.75 1.86
CA ASN A 31 -9.56 13.12 0.85
C ASN A 31 -10.16 11.90 0.12
N VAL A 32 -9.34 10.89 -0.18
CA VAL A 32 -9.79 9.67 -0.89
C VAL A 32 -10.62 8.76 0.02
N THR A 33 -10.28 8.70 1.31
CA THR A 33 -10.94 7.79 2.26
C THR A 33 -12.03 8.44 3.10
N ASP A 34 -12.16 9.77 3.00
CA ASP A 34 -12.94 10.64 3.89
C ASP A 34 -12.65 10.38 5.40
N LYS A 35 -11.43 9.93 5.69
CA LYS A 35 -10.99 9.49 7.01
C LYS A 35 -9.56 9.91 7.26
N ARG A 36 -9.35 10.63 8.36
CA ARG A 36 -8.03 11.00 8.83
C ARG A 36 -7.26 9.76 9.33
N PRO A 37 -6.05 9.49 8.82
CA PRO A 37 -5.18 8.47 9.40
C PRO A 37 -4.78 8.86 10.83
N TYR A 38 -4.99 7.97 11.80
CA TYR A 38 -4.57 8.21 13.19
C TYR A 38 -3.04 8.18 13.34
N SER A 39 -2.40 7.17 12.77
CA SER A 39 -0.95 6.99 12.87
C SER A 39 -0.34 6.56 11.54
N CYS A 40 0.86 7.04 11.26
CA CYS A 40 1.66 6.72 10.09
C CYS A 40 2.99 6.09 10.52
N PHE A 41 3.47 5.09 9.76
CA PHE A 41 4.73 4.39 10.03
C PHE A 41 5.63 4.51 8.80
N VAL A 42 6.75 5.23 8.93
CA VAL A 42 7.55 5.69 7.79
C VAL A 42 9.02 5.29 7.89
N ASP A 43 9.73 5.35 6.76
CA ASP A 43 11.18 5.20 6.67
C ASP A 43 11.96 6.38 7.25
N ARG A 44 13.26 6.14 7.48
CA ARG A 44 14.16 7.16 8.01
C ARG A 44 14.32 8.36 7.08
N GLY A 45 14.03 8.20 5.79
CA GLY A 45 14.03 9.29 4.80
C GLY A 45 12.96 10.36 5.06
N TYR A 46 11.91 10.05 5.83
CA TYR A 46 10.81 10.97 6.13
C TYR A 46 11.03 11.80 7.40
N ARG A 47 12.29 12.05 7.78
CA ARG A 47 12.63 12.90 8.95
C ARG A 47 12.44 14.39 8.60
N GLY A 48 12.33 15.25 9.61
CA GLY A 48 12.41 16.72 9.43
C GLY A 48 11.08 17.45 9.27
N HIS A 49 10.11 16.90 8.53
CA HIS A 49 8.79 17.52 8.35
C HIS A 49 7.69 16.58 8.84
N LEU A 50 7.59 16.49 10.17
CA LEU A 50 6.48 15.78 10.80
C LEU A 50 5.21 16.57 10.53
N ALA A 51 4.25 15.93 9.87
CA ALA A 51 2.92 16.47 9.77
C ALA A 51 2.33 16.49 11.19
N THR A 52 2.42 17.63 11.88
CA THR A 52 2.03 17.83 13.30
C THR A 52 0.58 17.41 13.59
N ARG A 53 -0.23 17.31 12.53
CA ARG A 53 -1.60 16.78 12.54
C ARG A 53 -1.66 15.23 12.57
N TYR A 54 -0.58 14.47 12.56
CA TYR A 54 -0.64 13.00 12.52
C TYR A 54 0.41 12.37 13.45
N ASP A 55 0.09 11.22 14.03
CA ASP A 55 1.06 10.46 14.82
C ASP A 55 2.03 9.74 13.89
N VAL A 56 3.16 10.37 13.59
CA VAL A 56 4.18 9.80 12.69
C VAL A 56 5.25 9.07 13.50
N TYR A 57 5.43 7.79 13.22
CA TYR A 57 6.47 6.94 13.79
C TYR A 57 7.52 6.59 12.75
N ILE A 58 8.78 6.91 13.06
CA ILE A 58 9.91 6.72 12.14
C ILE A 58 10.66 5.43 12.47
N ALA A 59 11.12 4.70 11.44
CA ALA A 59 11.95 3.52 11.64
C ALA A 59 13.22 3.79 12.46
N GLY A 60 13.43 2.93 13.48
CA GLY A 60 14.54 3.05 14.42
C GLY A 60 14.32 4.06 15.54
N GLN A 61 13.13 4.65 15.67
CA GLN A 61 12.76 5.45 16.83
C GLN A 61 12.84 4.61 18.11
N LYS A 62 13.52 5.14 19.14
CA LYS A 62 13.72 4.46 20.44
C LYS A 62 12.81 5.02 21.55
N ARG A 63 12.55 6.34 21.54
CA ARG A 63 11.73 7.03 22.56
C ARG A 63 10.25 7.03 22.16
N GLY A 64 9.36 6.87 23.13
CA GLY A 64 7.90 6.89 22.90
C GLY A 64 7.35 5.68 22.12
N VAL A 65 8.10 4.57 22.07
CA VAL A 65 7.71 3.37 21.31
C VAL A 65 7.27 2.27 22.27
N THR A 66 5.95 2.04 22.32
CA THR A 66 5.38 0.88 23.03
C THR A 66 5.62 -0.42 22.25
N PRO A 67 5.49 -1.61 22.88
CA PRO A 67 5.62 -2.88 22.17
C PRO A 67 4.68 -3.02 20.95
N SER A 68 3.48 -2.45 21.03
CA SER A 68 2.51 -2.42 19.93
C SER A 68 3.00 -1.56 18.75
N ILE A 69 3.53 -0.36 19.03
CA ILE A 69 4.12 0.54 18.03
C ILE A 69 5.34 -0.14 17.39
N LYS A 70 6.19 -0.80 18.18
CA LYS A 70 7.35 -1.56 17.67
C LYS A 70 6.93 -2.66 16.69
N LYS A 71 5.84 -3.38 16.97
CA LYS A 71 5.29 -4.40 16.07
C LYS A 71 4.77 -3.79 14.77
N LYS A 72 4.10 -2.64 14.83
CA LYS A 72 3.63 -1.91 13.64
C LYS A 72 4.80 -1.38 12.79
N LEU A 73 5.83 -0.80 13.42
CA LEU A 73 7.08 -0.40 12.76
C LEU A 73 7.76 -1.59 12.07
N LYS A 74 7.77 -2.78 12.68
CA LYS A 74 8.30 -3.99 12.03
C LYS A 74 7.44 -4.44 10.85
N ARG A 75 6.11 -4.38 10.97
CA ARG A 75 5.17 -4.77 9.90
C ARG A 75 5.25 -3.85 8.68
N ARG A 76 5.64 -2.60 8.86
CA ARG A 76 5.84 -1.63 7.77
C ARG A 76 6.77 -2.19 6.68
N ASN A 77 7.79 -2.98 7.01
CA ASN A 77 8.68 -3.58 6.01
C ASN A 77 7.97 -4.45 4.95
N ALA A 78 6.73 -4.90 5.20
CA ALA A 78 5.97 -5.62 4.20
C ALA A 78 5.44 -4.72 3.05
N ILE A 79 5.59 -3.39 3.13
CA ILE A 79 5.37 -2.50 1.97
C ILE A 79 6.43 -2.68 0.89
N GLU A 80 7.65 -3.08 1.23
CA GLU A 80 8.77 -3.20 0.27
C GLU A 80 8.48 -4.24 -0.82
N PRO A 81 8.04 -5.47 -0.49
CA PRO A 81 7.56 -6.41 -1.50
C PRO A 81 6.43 -5.84 -2.36
N ILE A 82 5.51 -5.07 -1.78
CA ILE A 82 4.39 -4.48 -2.53
C ILE A 82 4.87 -3.46 -3.54
N ILE A 83 5.78 -2.58 -3.15
CA ILE A 83 6.40 -1.61 -4.05
C ILE A 83 7.21 -2.34 -5.14
N GLY A 84 7.90 -3.42 -4.80
CA GLY A 84 8.57 -4.31 -5.76
C GLY A 84 7.60 -4.88 -6.81
N HIS A 85 6.51 -5.50 -6.36
CA HIS A 85 5.43 -5.97 -7.23
C HIS A 85 4.78 -4.82 -8.03
N MET A 86 4.68 -3.63 -7.47
CA MET A 86 4.18 -2.47 -8.21
C MET A 86 5.12 -2.10 -9.36
N LYS A 87 6.43 -2.07 -9.11
CA LYS A 87 7.44 -1.77 -10.14
C LYS A 87 7.47 -2.81 -11.26
N GLN A 88 7.45 -4.09 -10.90
CA GLN A 88 7.59 -5.19 -11.85
C GLN A 88 6.25 -5.57 -12.48
N ASP A 89 5.27 -5.96 -11.65
CA ASP A 89 4.01 -6.52 -12.11
C ASP A 89 3.01 -5.44 -12.49
N SER A 90 2.98 -4.29 -11.79
CA SER A 90 2.03 -3.20 -12.07
C SER A 90 2.56 -2.15 -13.05
N HIS A 91 3.68 -2.42 -13.73
CA HIS A 91 4.32 -1.49 -14.68
C HIS A 91 4.65 -0.11 -14.10
N LEU A 92 4.75 0.04 -12.78
CA LEU A 92 5.20 1.31 -12.19
C LEU A 92 6.63 1.64 -12.60
N GLY A 93 7.47 0.62 -12.86
CA GLY A 93 8.85 0.78 -13.30
C GLY A 93 9.02 1.15 -14.78
N LEU A 94 7.96 1.12 -15.59
CA LEU A 94 8.02 1.42 -17.01
C LEU A 94 6.76 2.17 -17.47
N ASN A 95 6.81 3.50 -17.40
CA ASN A 95 5.70 4.33 -17.82
C ASN A 95 5.65 4.46 -19.36
N ARG A 96 4.54 4.01 -19.96
CA ARG A 96 4.27 4.15 -21.42
C ARG A 96 3.46 5.41 -21.76
N LEU A 97 2.97 6.13 -20.76
CA LEU A 97 2.16 7.34 -20.93
C LEU A 97 3.07 8.58 -21.02
N LYS A 98 2.68 9.54 -21.86
CA LYS A 98 3.52 10.71 -22.16
C LYS A 98 3.41 11.80 -21.09
N GLY A 99 4.57 12.31 -20.66
CA GLY A 99 4.70 13.51 -19.84
C GLY A 99 4.21 13.38 -18.39
N LYS A 100 4.20 14.50 -17.67
CA LYS A 100 3.88 14.54 -16.22
C LYS A 100 2.49 14.00 -15.89
N LEU A 101 1.51 14.24 -16.75
CA LEU A 101 0.16 13.68 -16.59
C LEU A 101 0.19 12.16 -16.70
N GLY A 102 0.93 11.64 -17.69
CA GLY A 102 1.16 10.21 -17.86
C GLY A 102 1.79 9.57 -16.62
N ASP A 103 2.80 10.19 -16.02
CA ASP A 103 3.42 9.69 -14.78
C ASP A 103 2.41 9.56 -13.64
N LYS A 104 1.58 10.59 -13.45
CA LYS A 104 0.55 10.61 -12.42
C LYS A 104 -0.50 9.51 -12.65
N LEU A 105 -0.96 9.36 -13.89
CA LEU A 105 -1.90 8.30 -14.26
C LEU A 105 -1.31 6.91 -14.07
N ASN A 106 -0.06 6.69 -14.49
CA ASN A 106 0.61 5.40 -14.34
C ASN A 106 0.75 5.01 -12.86
N ALA A 107 1.10 5.96 -11.99
CA ALA A 107 1.20 5.71 -10.55
C ALA A 107 -0.13 5.26 -9.93
N VAL A 108 -1.23 5.95 -10.28
CA VAL A 108 -2.57 5.61 -9.80
C VAL A 108 -3.00 4.23 -10.33
N LEU A 109 -2.88 4.01 -11.64
CA LEU A 109 -3.27 2.75 -12.29
C LEU A 109 -2.46 1.56 -11.79
N ALA A 110 -1.16 1.75 -11.52
CA ALA A 110 -0.33 0.72 -10.92
C ALA A 110 -0.83 0.31 -9.53
N GLY A 111 -1.22 1.27 -8.69
CA GLY A 111 -1.81 1.01 -7.37
C GLY A 111 -3.13 0.25 -7.46
N VAL A 112 -4.01 0.67 -8.38
CA VAL A 112 -5.28 -0.01 -8.65
C VAL A 112 -5.04 -1.44 -9.13
N GLY A 113 -4.15 -1.64 -10.11
CA GLY A 113 -3.81 -2.96 -10.65
C GLY A 113 -3.30 -3.93 -9.58
N GLN A 114 -2.47 -3.43 -8.65
CA GLN A 114 -1.98 -4.24 -7.53
C GLN A 114 -3.11 -4.69 -6.60
N ASN A 115 -4.06 -3.81 -6.29
CA ASN A 115 -5.22 -4.14 -5.48
C ASN A 115 -6.14 -5.15 -6.19
N CYS A 116 -6.43 -4.93 -7.48
CA CYS A 116 -7.25 -5.84 -8.28
C CYS A 116 -6.65 -7.25 -8.32
N ARG A 117 -5.32 -7.38 -8.50
CA ARG A 117 -4.66 -8.70 -8.46
C ARG A 117 -4.81 -9.41 -7.11
N LYS A 118 -4.72 -8.67 -5.99
CA LYS A 118 -4.95 -9.25 -4.66
C LYS A 118 -6.38 -9.77 -4.51
N ILE A 119 -7.37 -8.97 -4.92
CA ILE A 119 -8.78 -9.34 -4.87
C ILE A 119 -9.03 -10.57 -5.74
N LEU A 120 -8.55 -10.57 -6.98
CA LEU A 120 -8.72 -11.70 -7.91
C LEU A 120 -8.04 -12.98 -7.41
N ALA A 121 -6.88 -12.89 -6.77
CA ALA A 121 -6.22 -14.05 -6.17
C ALA A 121 -7.06 -14.68 -5.06
N GLN A 122 -7.65 -13.86 -4.19
CA GLN A 122 -8.54 -14.35 -3.13
C GLN A 122 -9.82 -14.96 -3.70
N LEU A 123 -10.44 -14.30 -4.69
CA LEU A 123 -11.62 -14.82 -5.37
C LEU A 123 -11.34 -16.16 -6.07
N ARG A 124 -10.16 -16.32 -6.67
CA ARG A 124 -9.76 -17.59 -7.30
C ARG A 124 -9.64 -18.73 -6.28
N LEU A 125 -9.04 -18.46 -5.11
CA LEU A 125 -8.94 -19.45 -4.03
C LEU A 125 -10.32 -19.81 -3.46
N PHE A 126 -11.17 -18.81 -3.26
CA PHE A 126 -12.54 -19.02 -2.81
C PHE A 126 -13.35 -19.86 -3.80
N TYR A 127 -13.24 -19.55 -5.10
CA TYR A 127 -13.88 -20.32 -6.15
C TYR A 127 -13.38 -21.77 -6.20
N ALA A 128 -12.05 -21.99 -6.09
CA ALA A 128 -11.48 -23.33 -6.03
C ALA A 128 -11.98 -24.12 -4.81
N TRP A 129 -12.14 -23.46 -3.66
CA TRP A 129 -12.71 -24.07 -2.47
C TRP A 129 -14.16 -24.48 -2.67
N ILE A 130 -15.01 -23.62 -3.27
CA ILE A 130 -16.39 -23.98 -3.62
C ILE A 130 -16.42 -25.21 -4.53
N LEU A 131 -15.63 -25.21 -5.60
CA LEU A 131 -15.57 -26.35 -6.53
C LEU A 131 -15.17 -27.64 -5.84
N TYR A 132 -14.18 -27.59 -4.94
CA TYR A 132 -13.76 -28.75 -4.15
C TYR A 132 -14.91 -29.31 -3.30
N GLN A 133 -15.66 -28.45 -2.60
CA GLN A 133 -16.81 -28.88 -1.80
C GLN A 133 -17.90 -29.53 -2.67
N LEU A 134 -18.21 -28.94 -3.83
CA LEU A 134 -19.21 -29.49 -4.74
C LEU A 134 -18.81 -30.87 -5.30
N LEU A 135 -17.53 -31.06 -5.61
CA LEU A 135 -17.01 -32.34 -6.09
C LEU A 135 -16.99 -33.39 -4.96
N ALA A 136 -16.56 -33.02 -3.76
CA ALA A 136 -16.55 -33.91 -2.60
C ALA A 136 -17.95 -34.43 -2.24
N VAL A 137 -18.96 -33.55 -2.29
CA VAL A 137 -20.36 -33.95 -2.08
C VAL A 137 -20.84 -34.94 -3.15
N LYS A 138 -20.50 -34.71 -4.44
CA LYS A 138 -20.85 -35.66 -5.51
C LYS A 138 -20.24 -37.05 -5.28
N SER A 139 -18.99 -37.11 -4.84
CA SER A 139 -18.30 -38.39 -4.56
C SER A 139 -18.81 -39.11 -3.32
N ALA A 140 -19.50 -38.43 -2.40
CA ALA A 140 -20.05 -39.03 -1.18
C ALA A 140 -21.48 -39.58 -1.38
N VAL A 141 -22.14 -39.22 -2.48
CA VAL A 141 -23.53 -39.62 -2.81
C VAL A 141 -23.56 -40.76 -3.85
N GLN A 142 -22.42 -41.08 -4.48
CA GLN A 142 -22.20 -42.28 -5.29
C GLN A 142 -21.60 -43.40 -4.44
#